data_AF-A0A967XZV8-F1
#
_entry.id   AF-A0A967XZV8-F1
#
_cell.length_a   1.000
_cell.length_b   1.000
_cell.length_c   1.000
_cell.angle_alpha   90.00
_cell.angle_beta   90.00
_cell.angle_gamma   90.00
#
_symmetry.space_group_name_H-M   'P 1'
#
loop_
_entity.id
_entity.type
_entity.pdbx_description
1 polymer ?
#
loop_
_entity_poly.entity_id
_entity_poly.type
_entity_poly.pdbx_seq_one_letter_code
_entity_poly.pdbx_strand_id
1 'polypeptide(L)'
;MAEDFRHVGWNYVKDNILADNVVIIWGNYHQNPQALIWQTSEGANVLGFIGEHTYIVLGWEGDPNHPDQVILLDPMRGRLKMSYADFMRNWSFLDYSGVVVK
;
A
#
# COMPACT_ATOMS: atom_id res chain seq x y z
N MET A 1 -9.01 -8.81 14.54
CA MET A 1 -8.16 -9.87 13.94
C MET A 1 -7.42 -9.27 12.76
N ALA A 2 -6.15 -9.61 12.53
CA ALA A 2 -5.38 -9.15 11.38
C ALA A 2 -5.32 -10.21 10.28
N GLU A 3 -5.49 -9.79 9.03
CA GLU A 3 -5.46 -10.64 7.83
C GLU A 3 -4.58 -9.98 6.77
N ASP A 4 -3.58 -10.71 6.26
CA ASP A 4 -2.75 -10.24 5.15
C ASP A 4 -3.43 -10.44 3.80
N PHE A 5 -3.09 -9.59 2.84
CA PHE A 5 -3.54 -9.73 1.46
C PHE A 5 -2.41 -9.42 0.48
N ARG A 6 -2.53 -9.97 -0.73
CA ARG A 6 -1.68 -9.70 -1.90
C ARG A 6 -2.50 -9.78 -3.18
N HIS A 7 -2.05 -9.11 -4.24
CA HIS A 7 -2.67 -9.14 -5.57
C HIS A 7 -4.14 -8.69 -5.59
N VAL A 8 -4.50 -7.76 -4.70
CA VAL A 8 -5.84 -7.18 -4.66
C VAL A 8 -5.87 -5.83 -5.37
N GLY A 9 -7.09 -5.36 -5.71
CA GLY A 9 -7.29 -4.05 -6.29
C GLY A 9 -7.82 -3.02 -5.29
N TRP A 10 -7.95 -1.78 -5.75
CA TRP A 10 -8.53 -0.67 -4.98
C TRP A 10 -9.91 -1.00 -4.37
N ASN A 11 -10.76 -1.75 -5.08
CA ASN A 11 -12.07 -2.14 -4.55
C ASN A 11 -11.98 -2.89 -3.22
N TYR A 12 -11.00 -3.77 -3.05
CA TYR A 12 -10.80 -4.49 -1.79
C TYR A 12 -10.45 -3.54 -0.64
N VAL A 13 -9.59 -2.55 -0.90
CA VAL A 13 -9.20 -1.54 0.09
C VAL A 13 -10.39 -0.65 0.45
N LYS A 14 -11.09 -0.14 -0.57
CA LYS A 14 -12.29 0.69 -0.42
C LYS A 14 -13.35 -0.02 0.42
N ASP A 15 -13.65 -1.28 0.10
CA ASP A 15 -14.68 -2.06 0.79
C ASP A 15 -14.32 -2.30 2.27
N ASN A 16 -13.03 -2.50 2.57
CA ASN A 16 -12.56 -2.60 3.96
C ASN A 16 -12.63 -1.29 4.73
N ILE A 17 -12.29 -0.16 4.10
CA ILE A 17 -12.45 1.16 4.72
C ILE A 17 -13.93 1.45 5.00
N LEU A 18 -14.83 1.11 4.06
CA LEU A 18 -16.28 1.27 4.24
C LEU A 18 -16.85 0.38 5.36
N ALA A 19 -16.19 -0.75 5.62
CA ALA A 19 -16.51 -1.64 6.73
C ALA A 19 -15.88 -1.22 8.07
N ASP A 20 -15.26 -0.03 8.14
CA ASP A 20 -14.56 0.51 9.31
C ASP A 20 -13.35 -0.34 9.75
N ASN A 21 -12.79 -1.12 8.83
CA ASN A 21 -11.54 -1.85 9.06
C ASN A 21 -10.34 -0.94 8.78
N VAL A 22 -9.26 -1.13 9.55
CA VAL A 22 -8.00 -0.44 9.30
C VAL A 22 -7.24 -1.17 8.18
N VAL A 23 -6.85 -0.43 7.14
CA VAL A 23 -6.07 -0.98 6.01
C VAL A 23 -4.67 -0.40 6.04
N ILE A 24 -3.68 -1.28 6.21
CA ILE A 24 -2.25 -0.99 6.14
C ILE A 24 -1.73 -1.53 4.82
N ILE A 25 -0.96 -0.76 4.07
CA ILE A 25 -0.36 -1.20 2.80
C ILE A 25 1.17 -1.09 2.85
N TRP A 26 1.83 -1.91 2.03
CA TRP A 26 3.24 -1.77 1.70
C TRP A 26 3.36 -1.23 0.29
N GLY A 27 4.04 -0.09 0.13
CA GLY A 27 4.33 0.51 -1.16
C GLY A 27 5.76 1.01 -1.21
N ASN A 28 5.99 2.04 -2.03
CA ASN A 28 7.29 2.68 -2.12
C ASN A 28 7.14 4.20 -2.10
N TYR A 29 8.05 4.89 -1.40
CA TYR A 29 8.00 6.36 -1.33
C TYR A 29 8.76 7.05 -2.48
N HIS A 30 9.58 6.32 -3.23
CA HIS A 30 10.30 6.80 -4.42
C HIS A 30 9.53 6.53 -5.71
N GLN A 31 9.70 7.42 -6.69
CA GLN A 31 9.08 7.25 -8.01
C GLN A 31 9.76 6.18 -8.86
N ASN A 32 11.06 5.91 -8.61
CA ASN A 32 11.87 4.93 -9.36
C ASN A 32 12.67 4.06 -8.37
N PRO A 33 12.02 3.12 -7.69
CA PRO A 33 12.70 2.30 -6.69
C PRO A 33 13.67 1.33 -7.33
N GLN A 34 14.82 1.16 -6.69
CA GLN A 34 15.80 0.16 -7.09
C GLN A 34 15.47 -1.17 -6.42
N ALA A 35 15.27 -2.20 -7.22
CA ALA A 35 15.09 -3.57 -6.73
C ALA A 35 16.39 -4.09 -6.11
N LEU A 36 16.25 -4.83 -5.02
CA LEU A 36 17.33 -5.56 -4.36
C LEU A 36 16.88 -6.99 -4.10
N ILE A 37 17.73 -7.95 -4.45
CA ILE A 37 17.46 -9.36 -4.17
C ILE A 37 18.32 -9.76 -2.99
N TRP A 38 17.67 -10.21 -1.93
CA TRP A 38 18.33 -10.81 -0.78
C TRP A 38 18.13 -12.32 -0.81
N GLN A 39 19.21 -13.08 -0.62
CA GLN A 39 19.11 -14.53 -0.45
C GLN A 39 19.12 -14.86 1.05
N THR A 40 18.07 -15.56 1.49
CA THR A 40 17.96 -16.06 2.86
C THR A 40 18.97 -17.18 3.13
N SER A 41 19.23 -17.49 4.40
CA SER A 41 20.07 -18.63 4.80
C SER A 41 19.53 -19.98 4.32
N GLU A 42 18.22 -20.05 4.05
CA GLU A 42 17.54 -21.24 3.52
C GLU A 42 17.55 -21.30 1.98
N GLY A 43 18.20 -20.32 1.33
CA GLY A 43 18.38 -20.27 -0.12
C GLY A 43 17.25 -19.60 -0.90
N ALA A 44 16.16 -19.18 -0.24
CA ALA A 44 15.07 -18.45 -0.88
C ALA A 44 15.50 -17.01 -1.23
N ASN A 45 15.05 -16.52 -2.38
CA ASN A 45 15.24 -15.13 -2.80
C ASN A 45 14.06 -14.27 -2.35
N VAL A 46 14.37 -13.14 -1.71
CA VAL A 46 13.42 -12.11 -1.30
C VAL A 46 13.68 -10.87 -2.15
N LEU A 47 12.68 -10.46 -2.91
CA LEU A 47 12.69 -9.19 -3.63
C LEU A 47 12.31 -8.08 -2.65
N GLY A 48 13.21 -7.12 -2.49
CA GLY A 48 12.97 -5.85 -1.80
C GLY A 48 13.15 -4.67 -2.74
N PHE A 49 12.73 -3.50 -2.28
CA PHE A 49 12.91 -2.25 -3.01
C PHE A 49 13.49 -1.19 -2.06
N ILE A 50 14.48 -0.44 -2.53
CA ILE A 50 14.95 0.73 -1.79
C ILE A 50 13.79 1.72 -1.66
N GLY A 51 13.55 2.15 -0.43
CA GLY A 51 12.42 3.01 -0.06
C GLY A 51 11.06 2.33 -0.06
N GLU A 52 11.04 1.01 0.16
CA GLU A 52 9.86 0.36 0.74
C GLU A 52 9.32 1.21 1.89
N HIS A 53 8.00 1.40 1.91
CA HIS A 53 7.33 2.19 2.92
C HIS A 53 5.93 1.68 3.20
N THR A 54 5.44 1.94 4.41
CA THR A 54 4.09 1.57 4.84
C THR A 54 3.20 2.78 5.07
N TYR A 55 1.91 2.62 4.78
CA TYR A 55 0.88 3.63 4.99
C TYR A 55 -0.39 3.00 5.57
N ILE A 56 -1.13 3.77 6.37
CA ILE A 56 -2.54 3.46 6.65
C ILE A 56 -3.40 4.21 5.63
N VAL A 57 -4.36 3.53 5.01
CA VAL A 57 -5.32 4.17 4.12
C VAL A 57 -6.50 4.68 4.95
N LEU A 58 -6.70 6.00 4.94
CA LEU A 58 -7.75 6.67 5.72
C LEU A 58 -9.03 6.91 4.91
N GLY A 59 -8.95 6.88 3.58
CA GLY A 59 -10.07 7.17 2.69
C GLY A 59 -9.61 7.75 1.35
N TRP A 60 -10.51 8.46 0.69
CA TRP A 60 -10.28 9.04 -0.63
C TRP A 60 -11.07 10.34 -0.84
N GLU A 61 -10.73 11.07 -1.91
CA GLU A 61 -11.51 12.19 -2.44
C GLU A 61 -11.87 11.91 -3.91
N GLY A 62 -13.05 12.38 -4.34
CA GLY A 62 -13.58 12.10 -5.68
C GLY A 62 -14.44 10.84 -5.77
N ASP A 63 -14.53 10.24 -6.96
CA ASP A 63 -15.33 9.03 -7.20
C ASP A 63 -14.74 7.85 -6.40
N PRO A 64 -15.50 7.17 -5.52
CA PRO A 64 -15.01 6.02 -4.77
C PRO A 64 -14.50 4.86 -5.62
N ASN A 65 -14.94 4.70 -6.87
CA ASN A 65 -14.46 3.63 -7.76
C ASN A 65 -13.21 4.02 -8.55
N HIS A 66 -12.92 5.32 -8.66
CA HIS A 66 -11.74 5.85 -9.32
C HIS A 66 -11.39 7.23 -8.73
N PRO A 67 -10.80 7.26 -7.52
CA PRO A 67 -10.65 8.49 -6.77
C PRO A 67 -9.64 9.41 -7.44
N ASP A 68 -9.75 10.71 -7.17
CA ASP A 68 -8.73 11.67 -7.59
C ASP A 68 -7.50 11.55 -6.66
N GLN A 69 -7.77 11.38 -5.37
CA GLN A 69 -6.76 11.29 -4.32
C GLN A 69 -7.09 10.21 -3.30
N VAL A 70 -6.04 9.55 -2.81
CA VAL A 70 -6.10 8.65 -1.65
C VAL A 70 -5.51 9.38 -0.45
N ILE A 71 -6.21 9.32 0.67
CA ILE A 71 -5.81 9.94 1.94
C ILE A 71 -5.06 8.88 2.75
N LEU A 72 -3.81 9.17 3.08
CA LEU A 72 -2.92 8.25 3.79
C LEU A 72 -2.48 8.84 5.12
N LEU A 73 -2.25 7.97 6.11
CA LEU A 73 -1.43 8.27 7.28
C LEU A 73 -0.05 7.64 7.06
N ASP A 74 0.95 8.51 6.90
CA ASP A 74 2.35 8.15 6.75
C ASP A 74 3.04 8.25 8.12
N PRO A 75 3.72 7.20 8.62
CA PRO A 75 4.40 7.26 9.91
C PRO A 75 5.54 8.30 9.97
N MET A 76 6.08 8.72 8.83
CA MET A 76 7.12 9.76 8.74
C MET A 76 6.56 11.17 8.58
N ARG A 77 5.40 11.33 7.93
CA ARG A 77 4.88 12.65 7.48
C ARG A 77 3.51 13.01 8.05
N GLY A 78 2.87 12.10 8.78
CA GLY A 78 1.49 12.25 9.20
C GLY A 78 0.52 12.13 8.04
N ARG A 79 -0.59 12.86 8.09
CA ARG A 79 -1.64 12.77 7.08
C ARG A 79 -1.20 13.43 5.77
N LEU A 80 -1.30 12.71 4.67
CA LEU A 80 -1.03 13.23 3.32
C LEU A 80 -2.10 12.79 2.32
N LYS A 81 -2.15 13.49 1.19
CA LYS A 81 -2.97 13.12 0.04
C LYS A 81 -2.05 12.76 -1.12
N MET A 82 -2.33 11.64 -1.76
CA MET A 82 -1.58 11.14 -2.92
C MET A 82 -2.54 10.99 -4.09
N SER A 83 -2.11 11.33 -5.31
CA SER A 83 -2.93 11.06 -6.50
C SER A 83 -3.22 9.56 -6.59
N TYR A 84 -4.40 9.16 -7.07
CA TYR A 84 -4.71 7.73 -7.20
C TYR A 84 -3.73 6.99 -8.12
N ALA A 85 -3.27 7.65 -9.18
CA ALA A 85 -2.25 7.10 -10.07
C ALA A 85 -0.91 6.83 -9.36
N ASP A 86 -0.43 7.79 -8.55
CA ASP A 86 0.80 7.62 -7.78
C ASP A 86 0.62 6.55 -6.69
N PHE A 87 -0.54 6.52 -6.03
CA PHE A 87 -0.86 5.49 -5.04
C PHE A 87 -0.80 4.09 -5.64
N MET A 88 -1.53 3.86 -6.75
CA MET A 88 -1.57 2.56 -7.41
C MET A 88 -0.19 2.16 -7.94
N ARG A 89 0.59 3.10 -8.49
CA ARG A 89 1.97 2.84 -8.92
C ARG A 89 2.84 2.42 -7.74
N ASN A 90 2.84 3.20 -6.67
CA ASN A 90 3.69 2.97 -5.51
C ASN A 90 3.35 1.65 -4.80
N TRP A 91 2.07 1.31 -4.71
CA TRP A 91 1.59 0.06 -4.13
C TRP A 91 1.88 -1.18 -5.01
N SER A 92 1.92 -0.99 -6.35
CA SER A 92 2.20 -2.08 -7.29
C SER A 92 3.60 -2.68 -7.15
N PHE A 93 4.59 -1.92 -6.68
CA PHE A 93 5.96 -2.43 -6.50
C PHE A 93 6.05 -3.57 -5.49
N LEU A 94 5.10 -3.67 -4.57
CA LEU A 94 5.05 -4.72 -3.56
C LEU A 94 3.76 -5.54 -3.72
N ASP A 95 3.42 -5.84 -4.98
CA ASP A 95 2.37 -6.78 -5.35
C ASP A 95 0.98 -6.45 -4.79
N TYR A 96 0.69 -5.16 -4.61
CA TYR A 96 -0.56 -4.71 -4.00
C TYR A 96 -0.82 -5.37 -2.64
N SER A 97 0.22 -5.46 -1.81
CA SER A 97 0.18 -6.15 -0.51
C SER A 97 -0.15 -5.23 0.66
N GLY A 98 -0.65 -5.84 1.73
CA GLY A 98 -1.07 -5.12 2.93
C GLY A 98 -1.70 -6.04 3.98
N VAL A 99 -2.21 -5.42 5.04
CA VAL A 99 -2.95 -6.07 6.13
C VAL A 99 -4.23 -5.29 6.39
N VAL A 100 -5.30 -6.02 6.63
CA VAL A 100 -6.55 -5.50 7.19
C VAL A 100 -6.61 -5.86 8.67
N VAL A 101 -6.96 -4.91 9.52
CA VAL A 101 -7.28 -5.13 10.94
C VAL A 101 -8.77 -4.88 11.15
N LYS A 102 -9.48 -5.94 11.54
CA LYS A 102 -10.91 -5.99 11.88
C LYS A 102 -11.12 -5.90 13.39
#